data_AF-A0A830CZ47-F1
#
_entry.id   AF-A0A830CZ47-F1
#
_cell.length_a   1.000
_cell.length_b   1.000
_cell.length_c   1.000
_cell.angle_alpha   90.00
_cell.angle_beta   90.00
_cell.angle_gamma   90.00
#
_symmetry.space_group_name_H-M   'P 1'
#
loop_
_entity.id
_entity.type
_entity.pdbx_description
1 polymer ?
#
loop_
_entity_poly.entity_id
_entity_poly.type
_entity_poly.pdbx_seq_one_letter_code
_entity_poly.pdbx_strand_id
1 'polypeptide(L)'
;EPGTQLKLRTFHTGRVFTGGTAEHSRAPSNGKIKFNEDLVHLTRTRHRHHAFLYSINLYVTNESEDIRHNVNIPPQSFLLVQNDQYVGWDFTFSSSLVKSSPP
;
A
#
# COMPACT_ATOMS: atom_id res chain seq x y z
N GLU A 1 12.04 -23.97 14.62
CA GLU A 1 11.40 -22.85 15.33
C GLU A 1 10.09 -22.45 14.64
N PRO A 2 8.94 -22.34 15.31
CA PRO A 2 7.75 -21.82 14.68
C PRO A 2 7.39 -20.42 15.24
N GLY A 3 7.39 -19.39 14.41
CA GLY A 3 6.88 -18.06 14.77
C GLY A 3 7.27 -17.04 13.70
N THR A 4 6.38 -16.35 13.00
CA THR A 4 5.18 -15.66 13.48
C THR A 4 4.17 -15.63 12.34
N GLN A 5 3.06 -16.36 12.47
CA GLN A 5 1.95 -16.21 11.55
C GLN A 5 1.15 -14.96 11.94
N LEU A 6 1.32 -13.89 11.16
CA LEU A 6 0.62 -12.63 11.33
C LEU A 6 -0.88 -12.81 11.01
N LYS A 7 -1.68 -13.24 11.99
CA LYS A 7 -3.15 -13.35 11.86
C LYS A 7 -3.77 -11.95 11.87
N LEU A 8 -3.96 -11.38 10.69
CA LEU A 8 -4.76 -10.17 10.48
C LEU A 8 -6.24 -10.55 10.63
N ARG A 9 -6.86 -10.14 11.75
CA ARG A 9 -8.31 -10.35 11.96
C ARG A 9 -9.11 -9.25 11.28
N THR A 10 -9.82 -9.66 10.24
CA THR A 10 -11.09 -9.16 9.68
C THR A 10 -11.53 -7.72 10.00
N PHE A 11 -11.62 -6.89 8.96
CA PHE A 11 -12.60 -5.78 8.94
C PHE A 11 -14.02 -6.36 8.86
N HIS A 12 -14.99 -5.63 9.41
CA HIS A 12 -16.38 -6.02 9.68
C HIS A 12 -17.26 -6.26 8.43
N THR A 13 -16.68 -6.70 7.31
CA THR A 13 -17.39 -7.03 6.07
C THR A 13 -16.88 -8.37 5.53
N GLY A 14 -17.12 -9.45 6.26
CA GLY A 14 -17.15 -10.84 5.76
C GLY A 14 -15.95 -11.40 4.98
N ARG A 15 -14.82 -10.71 4.88
CA ARG A 15 -13.72 -11.08 3.97
C ARG A 15 -12.47 -11.47 4.77
N VAL A 16 -12.14 -12.76 4.71
CA VAL A 16 -10.98 -13.36 5.36
C VAL A 16 -9.75 -13.13 4.49
N PHE A 17 -8.70 -12.52 5.05
CA PHE A 17 -7.40 -12.38 4.41
C PHE A 17 -6.46 -13.41 5.03
N THR A 18 -6.23 -14.53 4.35
CA THR A 18 -5.22 -15.50 4.74
C THR A 18 -3.88 -15.00 4.19
N GLY A 19 -2.82 -15.02 5.01
CA GLY A 19 -1.52 -14.40 4.74
C GLY A 19 -0.75 -15.01 3.55
N GLY A 20 -1.22 -14.76 2.33
CA GLY A 20 -0.44 -14.91 1.10
C GLY A 20 0.51 -13.71 0.92
N THR A 21 1.54 -13.89 0.09
CA THR A 21 2.54 -12.87 -0.26
C THR A 21 1.84 -11.59 -0.70
N ALA A 22 1.90 -10.53 0.12
CA ALA A 22 1.38 -9.22 -0.26
C ALA A 22 2.13 -8.71 -1.51
N GLU A 23 1.40 -8.20 -2.49
CA GLU A 23 2.03 -7.51 -3.62
C GLU A 23 2.53 -6.15 -3.14
N HIS A 24 3.79 -5.83 -3.45
CA HIS A 24 4.43 -4.59 -3.02
C HIS A 24 4.70 -3.70 -4.24
N SER A 25 4.31 -2.43 -4.16
CA SER A 25 4.73 -1.43 -5.15
C SER A 25 5.96 -0.69 -4.63
N ARG A 26 7.02 -0.70 -5.43
CA ARG A 26 8.31 -0.08 -5.12
C ARG A 26 8.58 1.10 -6.03
N ALA A 27 9.29 2.08 -5.52
CA ALA A 27 9.65 3.27 -6.27
C ALA A 27 10.61 2.91 -7.41
N PRO A 28 10.26 3.23 -8.67
CA PRO A 28 11.09 2.93 -9.83
C PRO A 28 12.35 3.81 -9.90
N SER A 29 12.37 4.91 -9.15
CA SER A 29 13.45 5.90 -9.11
C SER A 29 13.36 6.73 -7.82
N ASN A 30 14.48 7.37 -7.47
CA ASN A 30 14.50 8.35 -6.39
C ASN A 30 13.61 9.54 -6.77
N GLY A 31 12.68 9.93 -5.91
CA GLY A 31 11.74 10.99 -6.23
C GLY A 31 10.66 11.19 -5.18
N LYS A 32 9.79 12.16 -5.43
CA LYS A 32 8.63 12.45 -4.58
C LYS A 32 7.43 11.61 -4.99
N ILE A 33 6.70 11.11 -3.99
CA ILE A 33 5.46 10.39 -4.21
C ILE A 33 4.28 11.38 -4.21
N LYS A 34 3.47 11.33 -5.26
CA LYS A 34 2.29 12.17 -5.46
C LYS A 34 1.05 11.32 -5.72
N PHE A 35 -0.04 11.65 -5.06
CA PHE A 35 -1.35 11.02 -5.29
C PHE A 35 -2.46 11.97 -4.86
N ASN A 36 -3.69 11.68 -5.28
CA ASN A 36 -4.84 12.48 -4.85
C ASN A 36 -5.18 12.14 -3.39
N GLU A 37 -5.04 13.12 -2.49
CA GLU A 37 -5.29 12.94 -1.06
C GLU A 37 -6.77 12.80 -0.72
N ASP A 38 -7.67 13.42 -1.50
CA ASP A 38 -9.13 13.31 -1.31
C ASP A 38 -9.65 11.89 -1.52
N LEU A 39 -8.86 11.08 -2.20
CA LEU A 39 -9.14 9.69 -2.43
C LEU A 39 -8.75 8.89 -1.18
N VAL A 40 -7.66 9.19 -0.50
CA VAL A 40 -7.17 8.30 0.55
C VAL A 40 -7.77 8.58 1.94
N HIS A 41 -8.02 7.54 2.73
CA HIS A 41 -8.41 7.69 4.13
C HIS A 41 -7.27 7.31 5.06
N LEU A 42 -6.93 8.18 6.00
CA LEU A 42 -5.95 7.86 7.04
C LEU A 42 -6.46 6.69 7.87
N THR A 43 -5.64 5.65 7.98
CA THR A 43 -5.89 4.48 8.83
C THR A 43 -4.66 4.15 9.66
N ARG A 44 -4.83 3.26 10.63
CA ARG A 44 -3.72 2.70 11.39
C ARG A 44 -3.56 1.25 10.98
N THR A 45 -2.34 0.88 10.60
CA THR A 45 -1.99 -0.54 10.44
C THR A 45 -2.21 -1.28 11.78
N ARG A 46 -2.26 -2.61 11.74
CA ARG A 46 -2.29 -3.47 12.94
C ARG A 46 -1.21 -3.16 13.98
N HIS A 47 -0.10 -2.52 13.57
CA HIS A 47 1.01 -2.12 14.43
C HIS A 47 0.95 -0.64 14.87
N ARG A 48 -0.19 0.04 14.65
CA ARG A 48 -0.38 1.47 14.92
C ARG A 48 0.51 2.42 14.10
N HIS A 49 1.20 1.94 13.06
CA HIS A 49 1.81 2.83 12.08
C HIS A 49 0.73 3.51 11.23
N HIS A 50 0.91 4.79 10.94
CA HIS A 50 0.06 5.55 10.04
C HIS A 50 0.19 4.97 8.63
N ALA A 51 -0.93 4.60 8.02
CA ALA A 51 -1.02 4.20 6.62
C ALA A 51 -2.29 4.79 6.04
N PHE A 52 -2.37 4.90 4.71
CA PHE A 52 -3.61 5.29 4.07
C PHE A 52 -4.27 4.07 3.41
N LEU A 53 -5.58 3.91 3.58
CA LEU A 53 -6.36 2.86 2.95
C LEU A 53 -7.31 3.46 1.92
N TYR A 54 -7.46 2.76 0.79
CA TYR A 54 -8.29 3.24 -0.30
C TYR A 54 -9.23 2.20 -0.90
N SER A 55 -10.39 2.68 -1.39
CA SER A 55 -11.52 1.85 -1.83
C SER A 55 -11.64 1.68 -3.35
N ILE A 56 -10.94 2.47 -4.17
CA ILE A 56 -10.89 2.30 -5.63
C ILE A 56 -9.43 2.25 -6.13
N ASN A 57 -9.19 2.24 -7.45
CA ASN A 57 -7.84 2.28 -8.03
C ASN A 57 -7.22 3.66 -7.79
N LEU A 58 -6.04 3.72 -7.15
CA LEU A 58 -5.30 4.97 -6.91
C LEU A 58 -4.10 5.04 -7.86
N TYR A 59 -4.01 6.11 -8.64
CA TYR A 59 -2.79 6.41 -9.37
C TYR A 59 -1.81 7.15 -8.47
N VAL A 60 -0.63 6.56 -8.30
CA VAL A 60 0.50 7.15 -7.59
C VAL A 60 1.55 7.55 -8.63
N THR A 61 2.03 8.79 -8.56
CA THR A 61 3.11 9.28 -9.40
C THR A 61 4.39 9.37 -8.58
N ASN A 62 5.47 8.72 -9.02
CA ASN A 62 6.83 9.01 -8.57
C ASN A 62 7.41 10.08 -9.49
N GLU A 63 7.59 11.29 -8.95
CA GLU A 63 8.15 12.45 -9.64
C GLU A 63 9.64 12.56 -9.28
N SER A 64 10.49 12.27 -10.24
CA SER A 64 11.92 12.58 -10.22
C SER A 64 12.17 13.86 -11.02
N GLU A 65 13.37 14.43 -10.95
CA GLU A 65 13.72 15.70 -11.61
C GLU A 65 13.43 15.70 -13.12
N ASP A 66 13.64 14.56 -13.78
CA ASP A 66 13.55 14.43 -15.24
C ASP A 66 12.36 13.54 -15.70
N ILE A 67 11.84 12.68 -14.81
CA ILE A 67 10.90 11.60 -15.17
C ILE A 67 9.75 11.47 -14.19
N ARG A 68 8.57 11.15 -14.72
CA ARG A 68 7.35 10.86 -13.94
C ARG A 68 6.91 9.43 -14.22
N HIS A 69 6.84 8.61 -13.18
CA HIS A 69 6.36 7.24 -13.27
C HIS A 69 5.01 7.09 -12.60
N ASN A 70 4.00 6.67 -13.35
CA ASN A 70 2.66 6.40 -12.82
C ASN A 70 2.52 4.92 -12.48
N VAL A 71 2.11 4.64 -11.25
CA VAL A 71 1.85 3.30 -10.73
C VAL A 71 0.38 3.22 -10.33
N ASN A 72 -0.34 2.26 -10.89
CA ASN A 72 -1.71 1.99 -10.47
C ASN A 72 -1.70 1.09 -9.22
N ILE A 73 -2.27 1.59 -8.14
CA ILE A 73 -2.40 0.87 -6.88
C ILE A 73 -3.81 0.28 -6.80
N PRO A 74 -3.94 -1.06 -6.69
CA PRO A 74 -5.24 -1.68 -6.63
C PRO A 74 -5.97 -1.29 -5.33
N PRO A 75 -7.32 -1.32 -5.34
CA PRO A 75 -8.11 -1.07 -4.14
C PRO A 75 -7.72 -2.02 -3.00
N GLN A 76 -7.96 -1.59 -1.76
CA GLN A 76 -7.64 -2.36 -0.55
C GLN A 76 -6.13 -2.56 -0.31
N SER A 77 -5.31 -1.70 -0.91
CA SER A 77 -3.88 -1.58 -0.60
C SER A 77 -3.66 -0.52 0.49
N PHE A 78 -2.51 -0.62 1.15
CA PHE A 78 -2.01 0.37 2.10
C PHE A 78 -0.92 1.20 1.45
N LEU A 79 -1.08 2.52 1.49
CA LEU A 79 0.02 3.44 1.21
C LEU A 79 0.82 3.68 2.49
N LEU A 80 2.14 3.49 2.40
CA LEU A 80 3.08 3.57 3.53
C LEU A 80 3.86 4.89 3.56
N VAL A 81 3.52 5.82 2.66
CA VAL A 81 4.16 7.12 2.48
C VAL A 81 3.12 8.24 2.49
N GLN A 82 3.56 9.45 2.79
CA GLN A 82 2.76 10.67 2.70
C GLN A 82 2.84 11.29 1.29
N ASN A 83 1.87 12.14 0.96
CA ASN A 83 1.93 12.93 -0.26
C ASN A 83 3.14 13.90 -0.19
N ASP A 84 3.80 14.12 -1.33
CA ASP A 84 5.08 14.84 -1.46
C ASP A 84 6.30 14.19 -0.77
N GLN A 85 6.15 13.03 -0.12
CA GLN A 85 7.28 12.37 0.53
C GLN A 85 8.33 11.93 -0.48
N TYR A 86 9.59 12.28 -0.22
CA TYR A 86 10.73 11.80 -1.00
C TYR A 86 11.09 10.37 -0.59
N VAL A 87 11.27 9.49 -1.58
CA VAL A 87 11.66 8.10 -1.41
C VAL A 87 12.84 7.74 -2.32
N GLY A 88 13.66 6.80 -1.87
CA GLY A 88 14.74 6.25 -2.69
C GLY A 88 14.26 5.19 -3.68
N TRP A 89 15.12 4.84 -4.64
CA TRP A 89 14.92 3.68 -5.50
C TRP A 89 14.69 2.39 -4.70
N ASP A 90 13.82 1.52 -5.21
CA ASP A 90 13.39 0.25 -4.59
C ASP A 90 12.64 0.41 -3.25
N PHE A 91 12.37 1.65 -2.80
CA PHE A 91 11.59 1.88 -1.59
C PHE A 91 10.15 1.37 -1.75
N THR A 92 9.69 0.53 -0.83
CA THR A 92 8.31 0.02 -0.83
C THR A 92 7.35 1.09 -0.32
N PHE A 93 6.52 1.63 -1.19
CA PHE A 93 5.58 2.70 -0.85
C PHE A 93 4.13 2.22 -0.75
N SER A 94 3.80 1.04 -1.27
CA SER A 94 2.47 0.43 -1.17
C SER A 94 2.55 -1.07 -0.91
N SER A 95 1.57 -1.60 -0.17
CA SER A 95 1.36 -3.04 0.01
C SER A 95 -0.11 -3.42 -0.17
N SER A 96 -0.38 -4.41 -1.03
CA SER A 96 -1.72 -4.90 -1.34
C SER A 96 -2.09 -6.09 -0.46
N LEU A 97 -3.30 -6.13 0.08
CA LEU A 97 -3.83 -7.31 0.74
C LEU A 97 -4.35 -8.32 -0.29
N VAL A 98 -3.69 -9.47 -0.42
CA VAL A 98 -4.15 -10.55 -1.30
C VAL A 98 -5.45 -11.15 -0.76
N LYS A 99 -6.50 -11.16 -1.60
CA LYS A 99 -7.74 -11.89 -1.33
C LYS A 99 -7.44 -13.39 -1.47
N SER A 100 -7.37 -14.11 -0.36
CA SER A 100 -7.52 -15.57 -0.44
C SER A 100 -9.00 -15.85 -0.75
N SER A 101 -9.30 -16.31 -1.96
CA SER A 101 -10.57 -17.00 -2.21
C SER A 101 -10.59 -18.27 -1.34
N PRO A 102 -11.67 -18.55 -0.58
CA PRO A 102 -11.81 -19.87 0.03
C PRO A 102 -11.78 -20.95 -1.07
N PRO A 103 -11.22 -22.13 -0.79
CA PRO A 103 -11.25 -23.25 -1.73
C PRO A 103 -12.69 -23.66 -2.08
#